data_AF-A0A2M6W3U5-F1
#
_entry.id   AF-A0A2M6W3U5-F1
#
_cell.length_a   1.000
_cell.length_b   1.000
_cell.length_c   1.000
_cell.angle_alpha   90.00
_cell.angle_beta   90.00
_cell.angle_gamma   90.00
#
_symmetry.space_group_name_H-M   'P 1'
#
loop_
_entity.id
_entity.type
_entity.pdbx_description
1 polymer ?
#
loop_
_entity_poly.entity_id
_entity_poly.type
_entity_poly.pdbx_seq_one_letter_code
_entity_poly.pdbx_strand_id
1 'polypeptide(L)'
;MSIEAQLFELREYASRERIEIVKVFTEAKSAKKPGRDQFAKMIEYIESSSEPLGILAWHPDRLARNSVDGGKIIYLVDINRIASLRFPQFWFEPTPQG
;
A
#
# COMPACT_ATOMS: atom_id res chain seq x y z
N MET A 1 2.74 -10.19 14.23
CA MET A 1 2.35 -10.96 13.04
C MET A 1 3.53 -11.08 12.09
N SER A 2 3.85 -12.31 11.65
CA SER A 2 4.93 -12.57 10.68
C SER A 2 4.58 -12.05 9.29
N ILE A 3 5.56 -11.92 8.38
CA ILE A 3 5.32 -11.50 6.99
C ILE A 3 4.42 -12.51 6.25
N GLU A 4 4.65 -13.81 6.45
CA GLU A 4 3.86 -14.88 5.81
C GLU A 4 2.38 -14.82 6.19
N ALA A 5 2.07 -14.59 7.46
CA ALA A 5 0.70 -14.42 7.91
C ALA A 5 0.04 -13.20 7.24
N GLN A 6 0.78 -12.10 7.03
CA GLN A 6 0.19 -10.91 6.36
C GLN A 6 -0.07 -11.20 4.90
N LEU A 7 0.83 -11.90 4.22
CA LEU A 7 0.66 -12.28 2.82
C LEU A 7 -0.53 -13.23 2.64
N PHE A 8 -0.73 -14.18 3.55
CA PHE A 8 -1.88 -15.06 3.54
C PHE A 8 -3.18 -14.25 3.67
N GLU A 9 -3.30 -13.40 4.70
CA GLU A 9 -4.50 -12.58 4.90
C GLU A 9 -4.77 -11.62 3.73
N LEU A 10 -3.73 -11.01 3.15
CA LEU A 10 -3.88 -10.13 2.00
C LEU A 10 -4.36 -10.87 0.75
N ARG A 11 -3.91 -12.11 0.53
CA ARG A 11 -4.38 -12.94 -0.59
C ARG A 11 -5.83 -13.37 -0.41
N GLU A 12 -6.21 -13.78 0.80
CA GLU A 12 -7.59 -14.11 1.13
C GLU A 12 -8.51 -12.90 0.93
N TYR A 13 -8.08 -11.73 1.41
CA TYR A 13 -8.81 -10.48 1.22
C TYR A 13 -8.95 -10.14 -0.27
N ALA A 14 -7.85 -10.18 -1.04
CA ALA A 14 -7.89 -9.90 -2.47
C ALA A 14 -8.81 -10.85 -3.23
N SER A 15 -8.79 -12.14 -2.91
CA SER A 15 -9.68 -13.15 -3.49
C SER A 15 -11.16 -12.82 -3.20
N ARG A 16 -11.50 -12.55 -1.94
CA ARG A 16 -12.88 -12.23 -1.52
C ARG A 16 -13.41 -10.96 -2.18
N GLU A 17 -12.59 -9.92 -2.24
CA GLU A 17 -12.95 -8.61 -2.80
C GLU A 17 -12.75 -8.55 -4.33
N ARG A 18 -12.34 -9.65 -4.97
CA ARG A 18 -12.04 -9.75 -6.42
C ARG A 18 -11.02 -8.71 -6.88
N ILE A 19 -10.00 -8.47 -6.08
CA ILE A 19 -8.88 -7.58 -6.38
C ILE A 19 -7.80 -8.38 -7.11
N GLU A 20 -7.40 -7.91 -8.29
CA GLU A 20 -6.26 -8.48 -9.02
C GLU A 20 -4.93 -8.01 -8.39
N ILE A 21 -4.05 -8.96 -8.06
CA ILE A 21 -2.71 -8.66 -7.55
C ILE A 21 -1.73 -8.65 -8.72
N VAL A 22 -1.38 -7.46 -9.21
CA VAL A 22 -0.42 -7.28 -10.31
C VAL A 22 1.05 -7.42 -9.86
N LYS A 23 1.34 -7.11 -8.60
CA LYS A 23 2.69 -7.17 -8.03
C LYS A 23 2.66 -7.27 -6.50
N VAL A 24 3.63 -7.98 -5.91
CA VAL A 24 3.81 -8.11 -4.46
C VAL A 24 5.20 -7.58 -4.06
N PHE A 25 5.24 -6.75 -3.02
CA PHE A 25 6.46 -6.22 -2.42
C PHE A 25 6.50 -6.58 -0.93
N THR A 26 7.65 -7.07 -0.44
CA THR A 26 7.81 -7.51 0.96
C THR A 26 9.08 -6.94 1.56
N GLU A 27 9.01 -6.41 2.78
CA GLU A 27 10.19 -5.82 3.44
C GLU A 27 10.15 -5.97 4.96
N ALA A 28 11.33 -6.21 5.55
CA ALA A 28 11.52 -6.32 6.99
C ALA A 28 12.04 -5.03 7.67
N LYS A 29 12.21 -3.93 6.92
CA LYS A 29 12.65 -2.64 7.46
C LYS A 29 11.50 -1.89 8.14
N SER A 30 11.84 -1.08 9.14
CA SER A 30 10.86 -0.29 9.90
C SER A 30 10.23 0.82 9.06
N ALA A 31 8.90 0.94 9.09
CA ALA A 31 8.16 2.03 8.45
C ALA A 31 8.34 3.42 9.13
N LYS A 32 9.05 3.48 10.26
CA LYS A 32 9.32 4.74 10.99
C LYS A 32 10.44 5.58 10.38
N LYS A 33 11.21 5.05 9.42
CA LYS A 33 12.31 5.77 8.76
C LYS A 33 12.30 5.49 7.25
N PRO A 34 12.72 6.46 6.42
CA PRO A 34 13.01 6.24 5.00
C PRO A 34 14.16 5.25 4.78
N GLY A 35 14.45 4.93 3.51
CA GLY A 35 15.51 3.99 3.11
C GLY A 35 15.01 2.55 2.94
N ARG A 36 13.77 2.41 2.48
CA ARG A 36 13.09 1.13 2.27
C ARG A 36 13.07 0.75 0.80
N ASP A 37 13.83 -0.27 0.42
CA ASP A 37 14.17 -0.52 -0.99
C ASP A 37 12.97 -1.05 -1.76
N GLN A 38 12.19 -1.94 -1.16
CA GLN A 38 10.99 -2.50 -1.77
C GLN A 38 9.83 -1.50 -1.76
N PHE A 39 9.78 -0.60 -0.77
CA PHE A 39 8.86 0.52 -0.82
C PHE A 39 9.22 1.47 -1.97
N ALA A 40 10.50 1.80 -2.14
CA ALA A 40 10.95 2.63 -3.25
C ALA A 40 10.61 1.99 -4.61
N LYS A 41 10.85 0.68 -4.77
CA LYS A 41 10.47 -0.08 -5.97
C LYS A 41 8.97 -0.10 -6.21
N MET A 42 8.15 -0.19 -5.15
CA MET A 42 6.69 -0.12 -5.25
C MET A 42 6.24 1.25 -5.75
N ILE A 43 6.83 2.34 -5.21
CA ILE A 43 6.55 3.71 -5.66
C ILE A 43 6.95 3.88 -7.13
N GLU A 44 8.15 3.47 -7.52
CA GLU A 44 8.62 3.53 -8.91
C GLU A 44 7.72 2.73 -9.86
N TYR A 45 7.24 1.56 -9.43
CA TYR A 45 6.29 0.76 -10.20
C TYR A 45 4.96 1.49 -10.40
N ILE A 46 4.43 2.16 -9.38
CA ILE A 46 3.23 2.99 -9.48
C ILE A 46 3.45 4.16 -10.43
N GLU A 47 4.59 4.86 -10.33
CA GLU A 47 4.95 6.04 -11.15
C GLU A 47 5.25 5.71 -12.62
N SER A 48 5.66 4.49 -12.92
CA SER A 48 5.93 4.02 -14.29
C SER A 48 4.74 3.31 -14.95
N SER A 49 3.73 2.91 -14.17
CA SER A 49 2.54 2.23 -14.70
C SER A 49 1.70 3.14 -15.59
N SER A 50 1.15 2.60 -16.67
CA SER A 50 0.29 3.35 -17.61
C SER A 50 -1.08 3.70 -17.03
N GLU A 51 -1.54 2.93 -16.04
CA GLU A 51 -2.83 3.09 -15.38
C GLU A 51 -2.64 3.31 -13.87
N PRO A 52 -3.58 4.01 -13.19
CA PRO A 52 -3.60 4.12 -11.74
C PRO A 52 -3.70 2.76 -11.05
N LEU A 53 -2.95 2.56 -9.98
CA LEU A 53 -2.92 1.30 -9.22
C LEU A 53 -3.48 1.47 -7.80
N GLY A 54 -4.03 0.40 -7.24
CA GLY A 54 -4.35 0.32 -5.81
C GLY A 54 -3.16 -0.17 -4.98
N ILE A 55 -3.06 0.26 -3.73
CA ILE A 55 -2.18 -0.36 -2.74
C ILE A 55 -3.04 -1.16 -1.77
N LEU A 56 -2.76 -2.46 -1.68
CA LEU A 56 -3.30 -3.35 -0.66
C LEU A 56 -2.20 -3.68 0.35
N ALA A 57 -2.37 -3.24 1.60
CA ALA A 57 -1.43 -3.49 2.69
C ALA A 57 -2.17 -4.01 3.92
N TRP A 58 -1.50 -4.79 4.77
CA TRP A 58 -2.17 -5.39 5.92
C TRP A 58 -2.68 -4.36 6.95
N HIS A 59 -1.90 -3.29 7.17
CA HIS A 59 -2.23 -2.21 8.09
C HIS A 59 -1.49 -0.93 7.65
N PRO A 60 -2.05 0.28 7.84
CA PRO A 60 -1.40 1.55 7.49
C PRO A 60 0.04 1.70 8.03
N ASP A 61 0.28 1.33 9.30
CA ASP A 61 1.61 1.26 9.91
C ASP A 61 2.66 0.40 9.19
N ARG A 62 2.25 -0.54 8.33
CA ARG A 62 3.18 -1.32 7.47
C ARG A 62 3.54 -0.55 6.21
N LEU A 63 2.66 0.34 5.77
CA LEU A 63 2.82 1.13 4.57
C LEU A 63 3.71 2.35 4.82
N ALA A 64 3.42 3.21 5.80
CA ALA A 64 4.29 4.34 6.18
C ALA A 64 3.98 4.87 7.59
N ARG A 65 5.02 5.21 8.37
CA ARG A 65 4.91 5.86 9.70
C ARG A 65 5.86 7.04 9.84
N ASN A 66 6.24 7.63 8.72
CA ASN A 66 7.11 8.80 8.65
C ASN A 66 6.56 9.74 7.57
N SER A 67 6.77 11.03 7.75
CA SER A 67 6.21 12.07 6.87
C SER A 67 6.76 12.03 5.45
N VAL A 68 7.97 11.48 5.24
CA VAL A 68 8.59 11.40 3.91
C VAL A 68 7.90 10.34 3.06
N ASP A 69 7.83 9.10 3.55
CA ASP A 69 7.15 8.01 2.83
C ASP A 69 5.64 8.26 2.74
N GLY A 70 5.03 8.74 3.83
CA GLY A 70 3.60 9.07 3.87
C GLY A 70 3.25 10.20 2.90
N GLY A 71 4.07 11.25 2.85
CA GLY A 71 3.88 12.37 1.92
C GLY A 71 3.95 11.94 0.46
N LYS A 72 4.82 10.98 0.10
CA LYS A 72 4.86 10.41 -1.25
C LYS A 72 3.56 9.70 -1.62
N ILE A 73 3.00 8.93 -0.71
CA ILE A 73 1.72 8.24 -0.94
C ILE A 73 0.59 9.25 -1.13
N ILE A 74 0.51 10.26 -0.25
CA ILE A 74 -0.50 11.33 -0.35
C ILE A 74 -0.39 12.03 -1.71
N TYR A 75 0.82 12.44 -2.08
CA TYR A 75 1.05 13.08 -3.39
C TYR A 75 0.57 12.21 -4.55
N LEU A 76 0.88 10.90 -4.55
CA LEU A 76 0.44 9.98 -5.59
C LEU A 76 -1.08 9.74 -5.60
N VAL A 77 -1.75 9.85 -4.46
CA VAL A 77 -3.22 9.88 -4.39
C VAL A 77 -3.74 11.18 -5.03
N ASP A 78 -3.18 12.33 -4.68
CA ASP A 78 -3.61 13.65 -5.19
C ASP A 78 -3.52 13.73 -6.72
N ILE A 79 -2.49 13.13 -7.32
CA ILE A 79 -2.31 13.09 -8.78
C ILE A 79 -2.95 11.85 -9.45
N ASN A 80 -3.84 11.13 -8.74
CA ASN A 80 -4.58 9.96 -9.22
C ASN A 80 -3.69 8.82 -9.75
N ARG A 81 -2.45 8.68 -9.27
CA ARG A 81 -1.59 7.52 -9.57
C ARG A 81 -1.88 6.34 -8.64
N ILE A 82 -2.32 6.63 -7.42
CA ILE A 82 -2.89 5.65 -6.51
C ILE A 82 -4.41 5.79 -6.53
N ALA A 83 -5.10 4.80 -7.08
CA ALA A 83 -6.56 4.79 -7.20
C ALA A 83 -7.27 4.37 -5.91
N SER A 84 -6.60 3.60 -5.05
CA SER A 84 -7.16 3.20 -3.75
C SER A 84 -6.07 2.77 -2.76
N LEU A 85 -6.34 2.98 -1.47
CA LEU A 85 -5.59 2.39 -0.36
C LEU A 85 -6.54 1.46 0.37
N ARG A 86 -6.20 0.17 0.46
CA ARG A 86 -7.02 -0.83 1.13
C ARG A 86 -6.22 -1.53 2.21
N PHE A 87 -6.88 -1.73 3.35
CA PHE A 87 -6.33 -2.48 4.46
C PHE A 87 -7.38 -3.47 4.99
N PRO A 88 -7.10 -4.77 5.11
CA PRO A 88 -8.11 -5.75 5.54
C PRO A 88 -8.80 -5.41 6.87
N GLN A 89 -8.11 -4.70 7.77
CA GLN A 89 -8.60 -4.30 9.08
C GLN A 89 -9.08 -2.85 9.14
N PHE A 90 -8.80 -2.03 8.11
CA PHE A 90 -9.13 -0.61 8.08
C PHE A 90 -9.77 -0.26 6.75
N TRP A 91 -11.02 0.18 6.83
CA TRP A 91 -11.71 0.73 5.68
C TRP A 91 -11.55 2.25 5.73
N PHE A 92 -11.14 2.84 4.60
CA PHE A 92 -11.14 4.28 4.40
C PHE A 92 -12.05 4.59 3.21
N GLU A 93 -13.04 5.44 3.41
CA GLU A 93 -13.84 6.02 2.35
C GLU A 93 -13.32 7.41 2.03
N PRO A 94 -13.31 7.86 0.76
CA PRO A 94 -13.05 9.24 0.41
C PRO A 94 -14.25 10.13 0.78
N THR A 95 -14.67 10.06 2.04
CA THR A 95 -15.69 10.88 2.67
C THR A 95 -15.02 11.73 3.76
N PRO A 96 -15.61 12.87 4.15
CA PRO A 96 -15.12 13.64 5.29
C PRO A 96 -15.04 12.84 6.60
N GLN A 97 -15.69 11.67 6.69
CA GLN A 97 -15.74 10.82 7.87
C GLN A 97 -14.63 9.77 7.92
N GLY A 98 -13.88 9.60 6.83
CA GLY A 98 -12.72 8.71 6.74
C GLY A 98 -12.92 7.50 5.86
#